data_AF-A0A947F706-F1
#
_entry.id   AF-A0A947F706-F1
#
_cell.length_a   1.000
_cell.length_b   1.000
_cell.length_c   1.000
_cell.angle_alpha   90.00
_cell.angle_beta   90.00
_cell.angle_gamma   90.00
#
_symmetry.space_group_name_H-M   'P 1'
#
loop_
_entity.id
_entity.type
_entity.pdbx_description
1 polymer ?
#
loop_
_entity_poly.entity_id
_entity_poly.type
_entity_poly.pdbx_seq_one_letter_code
_entity_poly.pdbx_strand_id
1 'polypeptide(L)'
;PYYTFSVKGYMENNFNFAINARAMQEQVEEKTYGHISGQGLAAVVDFQENVEGMKKNIDVLRKTEKIPFLATDRNVLNLPGVGKSLSFRVIGITRYGRRILQFDHDPTRHHSPIIEKLGKIIIIESKSVSEYLDQLIEMGEDPAEYERLFGYSIGITDERMSIYEYPPYDFGVTEEMTNLDCSDLTEISSSKDS
;
A
#
# COMPACT_ATOMS: atom_id res chain seq x y z
N PRO A 1 -12.62 -3.13 -5.46
CA PRO A 1 -11.67 -2.78 -4.38
C PRO A 1 -11.03 -1.41 -4.61
N TYR A 2 -11.35 -0.46 -3.72
CA TYR A 2 -10.83 0.91 -3.77
C TYR A 2 -9.43 0.97 -3.17
N TYR A 3 -8.48 1.52 -3.92
CA TYR A 3 -7.10 1.71 -3.50
C TYR A 3 -6.74 3.16 -3.71
N THR A 4 -6.10 3.76 -2.72
CA THR A 4 -5.31 4.96 -2.95
C THR A 4 -3.96 4.46 -3.47
N PHE A 5 -3.80 4.51 -4.79
CA PHE A 5 -2.54 4.10 -5.41
C PHE A 5 -1.52 5.20 -5.18
N SER A 6 -0.46 4.91 -4.42
CA SER A 6 0.66 5.85 -4.33
C SER A 6 1.46 5.88 -5.64
N VAL A 7 1.42 4.83 -6.47
CA VAL A 7 2.14 4.80 -7.76
C VAL A 7 1.51 3.83 -8.77
N LYS A 8 1.51 4.24 -10.05
CA LYS A 8 1.37 3.36 -11.21
C LYS A 8 2.74 3.22 -11.88
N GLY A 9 3.15 1.98 -12.14
CA GLY A 9 4.14 1.64 -13.16
C GLY A 9 5.58 1.40 -12.68
N TYR A 10 5.90 0.12 -12.47
CA TYR A 10 7.19 -0.42 -12.89
C TYR A 10 7.43 0.05 -14.34
N MET A 11 8.43 0.92 -14.56
CA MET A 11 8.79 1.57 -15.84
C MET A 11 8.00 2.82 -16.30
N GLU A 12 7.13 3.45 -15.49
CA GLU A 12 6.45 4.71 -15.86
C GLU A 12 7.16 5.98 -15.33
N ASN A 13 6.70 7.17 -15.74
CA ASN A 13 7.42 8.46 -15.65
C ASN A 13 7.79 8.89 -14.21
N ASN A 14 9.07 8.79 -13.89
CA ASN A 14 9.63 8.86 -12.54
C ASN A 14 9.66 10.25 -11.86
N PHE A 15 9.45 11.33 -12.62
CA PHE A 15 9.77 12.69 -12.14
C PHE A 15 8.84 13.19 -11.03
N ASN A 16 7.54 12.89 -11.11
CA ASN A 16 6.52 13.41 -10.18
C ASN A 16 6.28 12.52 -8.95
N PHE A 17 6.98 11.38 -8.83
CA PHE A 17 6.68 10.44 -7.76
C PHE A 17 7.43 10.76 -6.47
N ALA A 18 6.70 10.64 -5.36
CA ALA A 18 7.29 10.58 -4.03
C ALA A 18 8.04 9.26 -3.84
N ILE A 19 9.07 9.29 -3.00
CA ILE A 19 9.81 8.08 -2.59
C ILE A 19 8.97 7.23 -1.61
N ASN A 20 9.24 5.93 -1.49
CA ASN A 20 8.44 5.05 -0.62
C ASN A 20 8.56 5.42 0.86
N ALA A 21 9.65 6.10 1.27
CA ALA A 21 9.78 6.65 2.61
C ALA A 21 8.70 7.68 2.94
N ARG A 22 8.24 8.47 1.95
CA ARG A 22 7.18 9.45 2.15
C ARG A 22 5.86 8.77 2.52
N ALA A 23 5.55 7.65 1.89
CA ALA A 23 4.37 6.86 2.22
C ALA A 23 4.46 6.27 3.63
N MET A 24 5.66 5.89 4.09
CA MET A 24 5.89 5.45 5.48
C MET A 24 5.78 6.58 6.49
N GLN A 25 6.31 7.75 6.16
CA GLN A 25 6.15 8.95 6.98
C GLN A 25 4.68 9.32 7.14
N GLU A 26 3.91 9.34 6.05
CA GLU A 26 2.47 9.60 6.09
C GLU A 26 1.76 8.61 7.02
N GLN A 27 2.05 7.32 6.86
CA GLN A 27 1.44 6.24 7.63
C GLN A 27 1.78 6.32 9.13
N VAL A 28 3.02 6.64 9.49
CA VAL A 28 3.50 6.61 10.88
C VAL A 28 3.26 7.94 11.59
N GLU A 29 3.50 9.06 10.92
CA GLU A 29 3.51 10.39 11.55
C GLU A 29 2.17 11.12 11.35
N GLU A 30 1.56 11.05 10.17
CA GLU A 30 0.37 11.86 9.83
C GLU A 30 -0.94 11.12 10.11
N LYS A 31 -1.07 9.87 9.65
CA LYS A 31 -2.31 9.09 9.83
C LYS A 31 -2.68 8.87 11.29
N THR A 32 -1.70 8.89 12.18
CA THR A 32 -1.91 8.83 13.63
C THR A 32 -2.90 9.90 14.12
N TYR A 33 -2.91 11.09 13.52
CA TYR A 33 -3.86 12.14 13.88
C TYR A 33 -5.29 11.83 13.44
N GLY A 34 -5.48 11.08 12.34
CA GLY A 34 -6.79 10.71 11.81
C GLY A 34 -7.25 9.30 12.18
N HIS A 35 -6.58 8.65 13.15
CA HIS A 35 -6.88 7.28 13.54
C HIS A 35 -8.32 7.17 14.10
N ILE A 36 -9.08 6.22 13.56
CA ILE A 36 -10.48 5.99 13.94
C ILE A 36 -10.53 4.78 14.87
N SER A 37 -11.24 4.90 15.99
CA SER A 37 -11.49 3.77 16.89
C SER A 37 -12.28 2.65 16.18
N GLY A 38 -12.23 1.42 16.69
CA GLY A 38 -13.03 0.32 16.13
C GLY A 38 -14.54 0.60 16.15
N GLN A 39 -15.03 1.35 17.14
CA GLN A 39 -16.43 1.79 17.21
C GLN A 39 -16.74 2.84 16.14
N GLY A 40 -15.83 3.80 15.94
CA GLY A 40 -15.94 4.78 14.88
C GLY A 40 -15.94 4.13 13.50
N LEU A 41 -15.10 3.12 13.27
CA LEU A 41 -15.05 2.34 12.02
C LEU A 41 -16.38 1.63 11.73
N ALA A 42 -17.00 1.00 12.74
CA ALA A 42 -18.33 0.41 12.59
C ALA A 42 -19.39 1.48 12.23
N ALA A 43 -19.34 2.65 12.88
CA ALA A 43 -20.24 3.75 12.53
C ALA A 43 -20.04 4.25 11.09
N VAL A 44 -18.80 4.28 10.58
CA VAL A 44 -18.56 4.65 9.17
C VAL A 44 -19.16 3.62 8.20
N VAL A 45 -19.10 2.32 8.54
CA VAL A 45 -19.76 1.28 7.74
C VAL A 45 -21.28 1.53 7.70
N ASP A 46 -21.91 1.80 8.84
CA ASP A 46 -23.34 2.11 8.92
C ASP A 46 -23.71 3.37 8.11
N PHE A 47 -22.82 4.37 8.05
CA PHE A 47 -23.05 5.57 7.25
C PHE A 47 -23.09 5.30 5.75
N GLN A 48 -22.51 4.19 5.26
CA GLN A 48 -22.60 3.81 3.85
C GLN A 48 -24.04 3.48 3.44
N GLU A 49 -24.88 3.04 4.37
CA GLU A 49 -26.29 2.74 4.12
C GLU A 49 -27.16 4.01 4.04
N ASN A 50 -26.70 5.13 4.62
CA ASN A 50 -27.40 6.42 4.62
C ASN A 50 -26.53 7.55 4.06
N VAL A 51 -26.42 7.57 2.74
CA VAL A 51 -25.56 8.50 1.98
C VAL A 51 -25.99 9.97 2.14
N GLU A 52 -27.29 10.24 2.28
CA GLU A 52 -27.83 11.61 2.39
C GLU A 52 -27.32 12.34 3.65
N GLY A 53 -27.09 11.59 4.74
CA GLY A 53 -26.57 12.11 6.01
C GLY A 53 -25.05 12.15 6.13
N MET A 54 -24.31 11.65 5.14
CA MET A 54 -22.89 11.29 5.29
C MET A 54 -22.00 12.45 5.75
N LYS A 55 -22.16 13.66 5.19
CA LYS A 55 -21.37 14.84 5.62
C LYS A 55 -21.57 15.15 7.10
N LYS A 56 -22.83 15.19 7.54
CA LYS A 56 -23.17 15.46 8.94
C LYS A 56 -22.65 14.36 9.86
N ASN A 57 -22.78 13.12 9.44
CA ASN A 57 -22.33 11.95 10.18
C ASN A 57 -20.81 11.91 10.36
N ILE A 58 -20.04 12.19 9.29
CA ILE A 58 -18.58 12.33 9.34
C ILE A 58 -18.17 13.46 10.28
N ASP A 59 -18.83 14.63 10.21
CA ASP A 59 -18.52 15.75 11.09
C ASP A 59 -18.83 15.46 12.56
N VAL A 60 -19.91 14.73 12.84
CA VAL A 60 -20.22 14.25 14.20
C VAL A 60 -19.14 13.29 14.65
N LEU A 61 -18.76 12.31 13.82
CA LEU A 61 -17.73 11.34 14.17
C LEU A 61 -16.38 12.01 14.47
N ARG A 62 -15.93 12.95 13.61
CA ARG A 62 -14.71 13.74 13.82
C ARG A 62 -14.71 14.47 15.16
N LYS A 63 -15.85 15.08 15.52
CA LYS A 63 -15.99 15.80 16.81
C LYS A 63 -16.00 14.85 18.00
N THR A 64 -16.66 13.70 17.88
CA THR A 64 -16.76 12.68 18.94
C THR A 64 -15.40 12.03 19.21
N GLU A 65 -14.71 11.61 18.16
CA GLU A 65 -13.37 10.97 18.22
C GLU A 65 -12.24 12.01 18.39
N LYS A 66 -12.55 13.30 18.28
CA LYS A 66 -11.61 14.43 18.38
C LYS A 66 -10.48 14.36 17.35
N ILE A 67 -10.80 13.92 16.14
CA ILE A 67 -9.86 13.78 15.02
C ILE A 67 -10.09 14.87 13.95
N PRO A 68 -9.02 15.42 13.35
CA PRO A 68 -9.12 16.41 12.29
C PRO A 68 -9.57 15.82 10.96
N PHE A 69 -9.34 14.54 10.69
CA PHE A 69 -9.77 13.84 9.48
C PHE A 69 -9.90 12.34 9.75
N LEU A 70 -10.43 11.59 8.79
CA LEU A 70 -10.54 10.13 8.85
C LEU A 70 -9.40 9.52 8.04
N ALA A 71 -8.42 8.88 8.69
CA ALA A 71 -7.28 8.24 8.03
C ALA A 71 -7.66 6.85 7.48
N THR A 72 -8.61 6.78 6.56
CA THR A 72 -9.10 5.50 6.01
C THR A 72 -8.33 5.00 4.81
N ASP A 73 -7.51 5.84 4.19
CA ASP A 73 -6.80 5.51 2.96
C ASP A 73 -5.73 4.42 3.20
N ARG A 74 -5.43 3.64 2.16
CA ARG A 74 -4.40 2.60 2.17
C ARG A 74 -3.48 2.78 0.97
N ASN A 75 -2.20 3.03 1.24
CA ASN A 75 -1.16 3.21 0.24
C ASN A 75 -0.55 1.85 -0.15
N VAL A 76 -0.58 1.51 -1.45
CA VAL A 76 0.03 0.28 -1.99
C VAL A 76 0.72 0.53 -3.33
N LEU A 77 1.84 -0.16 -3.56
CA LEU A 77 2.54 -0.18 -4.84
C LEU A 77 2.07 -1.38 -5.69
N ASN A 78 1.85 -1.16 -6.99
CA ASN A 78 1.61 -2.28 -7.91
C ASN A 78 2.96 -2.91 -8.32
N LEU A 79 3.14 -4.19 -8.00
CA LEU A 79 4.33 -4.96 -8.26
C LEU A 79 4.06 -6.07 -9.30
N PRO A 80 4.92 -6.24 -10.31
CA PRO A 80 4.76 -7.28 -11.32
C PRO A 80 4.93 -8.68 -10.70
N GLY A 81 3.92 -9.54 -10.81
CA GLY A 81 3.97 -10.91 -10.26
C GLY A 81 3.66 -11.05 -8.76
N VAL A 82 3.97 -10.04 -7.94
CA VAL A 82 3.68 -10.03 -6.48
C VAL A 82 2.28 -9.47 -6.16
N GLY A 83 1.68 -8.69 -7.06
CA GLY A 83 0.40 -8.02 -6.80
C GLY A 83 0.60 -6.65 -6.17
N LYS A 84 -0.22 -6.25 -5.18
CA LYS A 84 -0.13 -4.92 -4.56
C LYS A 84 0.46 -5.01 -3.17
N SER A 85 1.55 -4.29 -2.91
CA SER A 85 2.25 -4.30 -1.62
C SER A 85 3.00 -2.99 -1.42
N LEU A 86 3.08 -2.52 -0.17
CA LEU A 86 4.02 -1.50 0.29
C LEU A 86 4.99 -2.10 1.34
N SER A 87 5.01 -3.43 1.46
CA SER A 87 5.87 -4.13 2.39
C SER A 87 7.25 -4.31 1.75
N PHE A 88 8.25 -3.60 2.29
CA PHE A 88 9.61 -3.62 1.75
C PHE A 88 10.67 -3.49 2.84
N ARG A 89 11.90 -3.83 2.47
CA ARG A 89 13.12 -3.53 3.25
C ARG A 89 14.14 -2.85 2.35
N VAL A 90 14.79 -1.81 2.85
CA VAL A 90 15.96 -1.22 2.21
C VAL A 90 17.13 -2.19 2.34
N ILE A 91 17.65 -2.67 1.21
CA ILE A 91 18.76 -3.63 1.14
C ILE A 91 20.07 -3.00 0.65
N GLY A 92 20.03 -1.74 0.23
CA GLY A 92 21.22 -1.03 -0.21
C GLY A 92 20.93 0.39 -0.68
N ILE A 93 22.00 1.11 -0.99
CA ILE A 93 21.97 2.46 -1.56
C ILE A 93 22.91 2.48 -2.76
N THR A 94 22.45 3.03 -3.88
CA THR A 94 23.26 3.20 -5.08
C THR A 94 24.32 4.28 -4.88
N ARG A 95 25.30 4.37 -5.79
CA ARG A 95 26.32 5.44 -5.77
C ARG A 95 25.72 6.85 -5.84
N TYR A 96 24.52 7.00 -6.38
CA TYR A 96 23.81 8.28 -6.52
C TYR A 96 22.78 8.51 -5.40
N GLY A 97 22.86 7.78 -4.28
CA GLY A 97 21.99 8.02 -3.12
C GLY A 97 20.56 7.47 -3.22
N ARG A 98 20.19 6.82 -4.33
CA ARG A 98 18.90 6.13 -4.47
C ARG A 98 18.86 4.85 -3.66
N ARG A 99 17.74 4.58 -2.98
CA ARG A 99 17.57 3.38 -2.15
C ARG A 99 17.19 2.17 -3.00
N ILE A 100 17.71 1.01 -2.64
CA ILE A 100 17.39 -0.30 -3.22
C ILE A 100 16.45 -1.00 -2.26
N LEU A 101 15.23 -1.27 -2.70
CA LEU A 101 14.15 -1.83 -1.91
C LEU A 101 13.90 -3.27 -2.34
N GLN A 102 13.85 -4.17 -1.38
CA GLN A 102 13.38 -5.54 -1.56
C GLN A 102 11.95 -5.61 -1.07
N PHE A 103 11.02 -5.88 -1.98
CA PHE A 103 9.62 -6.08 -1.66
C PHE A 103 9.34 -7.53 -1.31
N ASP A 104 8.43 -7.70 -0.37
CA ASP A 104 7.84 -8.99 -0.02
C ASP A 104 6.36 -9.01 -0.40
N HIS A 105 5.81 -10.21 -0.50
CA HIS A 105 4.40 -10.42 -0.73
C HIS A 105 3.58 -9.92 0.46
N ASP A 106 2.43 -9.29 0.21
CA ASP A 106 1.49 -8.91 1.26
C ASP A 106 0.83 -10.21 1.81
N PRO A 107 1.12 -10.62 3.06
CA PRO A 107 0.61 -11.88 3.62
C PRO A 107 -0.89 -11.81 3.94
N THR A 108 -1.51 -10.63 3.88
CA THR A 108 -2.91 -10.42 4.27
C THR A 108 -3.92 -10.78 3.17
N ARG A 109 -3.49 -11.42 2.06
CA ARG A 109 -4.36 -11.78 0.93
C ARG A 109 -4.28 -13.26 0.60
N HIS A 110 -5.44 -13.83 0.25
CA HIS A 110 -5.50 -15.11 -0.47
C HIS A 110 -4.89 -14.93 -1.85
N HIS A 111 -3.66 -15.42 -2.00
CA HIS A 111 -2.92 -15.39 -3.25
C HIS A 111 -3.00 -16.74 -3.95
N SER A 112 -2.93 -16.74 -5.28
CA SER A 112 -2.73 -17.99 -6.03
C SER A 112 -1.41 -18.64 -5.61
N PRO A 113 -1.30 -19.98 -5.49
CA PRO A 113 -0.08 -20.70 -5.08
C PRO A 113 1.17 -20.37 -5.92
N ILE A 114 1.00 -19.73 -7.08
CA ILE A 114 2.08 -19.26 -7.96
C ILE A 114 2.89 -18.11 -7.30
N ILE A 115 2.27 -17.34 -6.41
CA ILE A 115 2.90 -16.18 -5.77
C ILE A 115 4.03 -16.60 -4.82
N GLU A 116 3.92 -17.75 -4.15
CA GLU A 116 5.04 -18.32 -3.36
C GLU A 116 6.25 -18.70 -4.22
N LYS A 117 6.05 -18.97 -5.52
CA LYS A 117 7.13 -19.28 -6.48
C LYS A 117 7.77 -18.03 -7.11
N LEU A 118 7.07 -16.89 -7.08
CA LEU A 118 7.60 -15.61 -7.54
C LEU A 118 8.49 -15.05 -6.43
N GLY A 119 9.81 -15.15 -6.61
CA GLY A 119 10.79 -14.68 -5.64
C GLY A 119 10.68 -13.18 -5.31
N LYS A 120 11.56 -12.71 -4.41
CA LYS A 120 11.56 -11.32 -3.94
C LYS A 120 11.82 -10.33 -5.09
N ILE A 121 11.03 -9.26 -5.15
CA ILE A 121 11.21 -8.20 -6.15
C ILE A 121 12.16 -7.12 -5.62
N ILE A 122 13.08 -6.69 -6.46
CA ILE A 122 13.99 -5.58 -6.15
C ILE A 122 13.60 -4.37 -6.99
N ILE A 123 13.36 -3.24 -6.34
CA ILE A 123 13.08 -1.95 -6.96
C ILE A 123 14.11 -0.95 -6.47
N ILE A 124 14.72 -0.21 -7.38
CA ILE A 124 15.54 0.95 -7.02
C ILE A 124 14.65 2.18 -7.14
N GLU A 125 14.56 2.99 -6.09
CA GLU A 125 13.77 4.22 -6.11
C GLU A 125 14.18 5.12 -7.28
N SER A 126 13.23 5.90 -7.79
CA SER A 126 13.44 6.78 -8.94
C SER A 126 14.45 7.90 -8.68
N LYS A 127 14.50 8.38 -7.43
CA LYS A 127 15.33 9.50 -6.98
C LYS A 127 15.87 9.23 -5.57
N SER A 128 16.93 9.95 -5.22
CA SER A 128 17.48 9.98 -3.86
C SER A 128 16.56 10.76 -2.92
N VAL A 129 16.73 10.59 -1.61
CA VAL A 129 16.00 11.38 -0.62
C VAL A 129 16.36 12.86 -0.75
N SER A 130 17.63 13.19 -1.03
CA SER A 130 18.06 14.57 -1.24
C SER A 130 17.37 15.23 -2.43
N GLU A 131 17.33 14.55 -3.59
CA GLU A 131 16.61 15.06 -4.77
C GLU A 131 15.11 15.26 -4.49
N TYR A 132 14.52 14.40 -3.65
CA TYR A 132 13.12 14.56 -3.24
C TYR A 132 12.93 15.76 -2.29
N LEU A 133 13.85 16.00 -1.36
CA LEU A 133 13.80 17.17 -0.48
C LEU A 133 13.95 18.48 -1.28
N ASP A 134 14.84 18.51 -2.29
CA ASP A 134 14.98 19.67 -3.18
C ASP A 134 13.66 19.98 -3.90
N GLN A 135 12.95 18.95 -4.37
CA GLN A 135 11.61 19.13 -4.97
C GLN A 135 10.58 19.66 -3.99
N LEU A 136 10.60 19.21 -2.74
CA LEU A 136 9.70 19.72 -1.70
C LEU A 136 9.97 21.21 -1.42
N ILE A 137 11.24 21.61 -1.36
CA ILE A 137 11.63 23.02 -1.22
C ILE A 137 11.13 23.85 -2.42
N GLU A 138 11.26 23.34 -3.64
CA GLU A 138 10.73 24.00 -4.84
C GLU A 138 9.19 24.15 -4.80
N MET A 139 8.49 23.22 -4.15
CA MET A 139 7.05 23.28 -3.90
C MET A 139 6.65 24.21 -2.75
N GLY A 140 7.62 24.75 -2.00
CA GLY A 140 7.41 25.65 -0.87
C GLY A 140 7.18 24.94 0.48
N GLU A 141 7.50 23.65 0.56
CA GLU A 141 7.42 22.86 1.78
C GLU A 141 8.63 23.09 2.69
N ASP A 142 8.48 22.87 4.01
CA ASP A 142 9.58 22.95 4.97
C ASP A 142 10.34 21.61 5.03
N PRO A 143 11.60 21.53 4.56
CA PRO A 143 12.37 20.29 4.57
C PRO A 143 12.59 19.71 5.98
N ALA A 144 12.49 20.53 7.04
CA ALA A 144 12.61 20.05 8.42
C ALA A 144 11.50 19.05 8.79
N GLU A 145 10.32 19.16 8.19
CA GLU A 145 9.22 18.20 8.38
C GLU A 145 9.54 16.81 7.79
N TYR A 146 10.54 16.74 6.89
CA TYR A 146 10.89 15.55 6.12
C TYR A 146 12.26 14.96 6.48
N GLU A 147 12.94 15.48 7.52
CA GLU A 147 14.29 15.05 7.93
C GLU A 147 14.37 13.53 8.21
N ARG A 148 13.25 12.94 8.67
CA ARG A 148 13.15 11.52 9.03
C ARG A 148 13.04 10.56 7.84
N LEU A 149 12.90 11.05 6.61
CA LEU A 149 12.67 10.19 5.44
C LEU A 149 13.74 9.09 5.27
N PHE A 150 15.00 9.35 5.61
CA PHE A 150 16.05 8.34 5.58
C PHE A 150 15.85 7.19 6.58
N GLY A 151 15.13 7.43 7.69
CA GLY A 151 14.90 6.47 8.77
C GLY A 151 13.95 5.33 8.40
N TYR A 152 13.10 5.51 7.39
CA TYR A 152 12.11 4.53 6.96
C TYR A 152 12.72 3.42 6.11
N SER A 153 13.47 2.54 6.77
CA SER A 153 14.21 1.41 6.16
C SER A 153 13.39 0.13 6.00
N ILE A 154 12.23 0.05 6.67
CA ILE A 154 11.27 -1.04 6.56
C ILE A 154 9.90 -0.41 6.37
N GLY A 155 9.15 -0.92 5.41
CA GLY A 155 7.74 -0.60 5.25
C GLY A 155 6.88 -1.83 5.47
N ILE A 156 5.75 -1.64 6.13
CA ILE A 156 4.72 -2.67 6.31
C ILE A 156 3.43 -2.10 5.75
N THR A 157 2.82 -2.83 4.83
CA THR A 157 1.53 -2.42 4.27
C THR A 157 0.48 -2.39 5.38
N ASP A 158 -0.25 -1.28 5.49
CA ASP A 158 -1.40 -1.21 6.40
C ASP A 158 -2.40 -2.33 6.15
N GLU A 159 -3.04 -2.79 7.22
CA GLU A 159 -4.16 -3.71 7.15
C GLU A 159 -5.34 -3.09 6.38
N ARG A 160 -6.14 -3.93 5.75
CA ARG A 160 -7.32 -3.47 5.04
C ARG A 160 -8.40 -3.13 6.07
N MET A 161 -8.88 -1.88 6.03
CA MET A 161 -10.04 -1.49 6.84
C MET A 161 -11.33 -2.17 6.37
N SER A 162 -12.18 -2.52 7.32
CA SER A 162 -13.49 -3.18 7.09
C SER A 162 -14.44 -2.36 6.22
N ILE A 163 -14.32 -1.04 6.21
CA ILE A 163 -15.09 -0.12 5.34
C ILE A 163 -14.95 -0.45 3.84
N TYR A 164 -13.88 -1.14 3.44
CA TYR A 164 -13.65 -1.54 2.06
C TYR A 164 -14.11 -2.96 1.74
N GLU A 165 -14.63 -3.69 2.73
CA GLU A 165 -15.20 -5.02 2.53
C GLU A 165 -16.60 -4.89 1.93
N TYR A 166 -16.91 -5.77 0.98
CA TYR A 166 -18.26 -5.83 0.44
C TYR A 166 -19.13 -6.69 1.37
N PRO A 167 -20.44 -6.43 1.42
CA PRO A 167 -21.38 -7.35 2.05
C PRO A 167 -21.18 -8.78 1.53
N PRO A 168 -21.40 -9.80 2.37
CA PRO A 168 -21.34 -11.18 1.92
C PRO A 168 -22.36 -11.42 0.81
N TYR A 169 -22.01 -12.30 -0.13
CA TYR A 169 -22.94 -12.70 -1.18
C TYR A 169 -24.04 -13.61 -0.61
N ASP A 170 -25.25 -13.50 -1.15
CA ASP A 170 -26.39 -14.37 -0.81
C ASP A 170 -26.25 -15.82 -1.34
N PHE A 171 -25.10 -16.15 -1.94
CA PHE A 171 -24.80 -17.46 -2.50
C PHE A 171 -23.43 -17.96 -2.04
N GLY A 172 -23.28 -19.28 -1.91
CA GLY A 172 -22.01 -19.91 -1.57
C GLY A 172 -21.02 -19.81 -2.74
N VAL A 173 -19.84 -19.22 -2.49
CA VAL A 173 -18.74 -19.21 -3.45
C VAL A 173 -18.01 -20.55 -3.32
N THR A 174 -17.77 -21.24 -4.44
CA THR A 174 -17.00 -22.48 -4.48
C THR A 174 -15.50 -22.18 -4.31
N GLU A 175 -14.80 -22.95 -3.47
CA GLU A 175 -13.35 -22.79 -3.23
C GLU A 175 -12.49 -23.19 -4.43
N GLU A 176 -13.04 -23.93 -5.40
CA GLU A 176 -12.31 -24.38 -6.58
C GLU A 176 -12.10 -23.25 -7.60
N MET A 177 -10.82 -22.93 -7.86
CA MET A 177 -10.45 -22.00 -8.92
C MET A 177 -10.49 -22.69 -10.28
N THR A 178 -11.57 -22.50 -11.03
CA THR A 178 -11.79 -23.16 -12.34
C THR A 178 -11.00 -22.54 -13.50
N ASN A 179 -10.38 -21.36 -13.29
CA ASN A 179 -9.74 -20.56 -14.36
C ASN A 179 -8.20 -20.54 -14.27
N LEU A 180 -7.60 -21.39 -13.43
CA LEU A 180 -6.16 -21.53 -13.30
C LEU A 180 -5.75 -22.90 -13.83
N ASP A 181 -5.26 -22.93 -15.07
CA ASP A 181 -4.62 -24.13 -15.60
C ASP A 181 -3.16 -24.17 -15.12
N CYS A 182 -2.89 -25.02 -14.13
CA CYS A 182 -1.55 -25.23 -13.57
C CYS A 182 -0.77 -26.35 -14.29
N SER A 183 -1.33 -26.93 -15.36
CA SER A 183 -0.76 -28.10 -16.05
C SER A 183 0.55 -27.81 -16.80
N ASP A 184 0.79 -26.56 -17.21
CA ASP A 184 2.01 -26.16 -17.94
C ASP A 184 3.28 -26.07 -17.05
N LEU A 185 3.15 -26.12 -15.73
CA LEU A 185 4.29 -25.98 -14.81
C LEU A 185 5.00 -27.30 -14.48
N THR A 186 4.42 -28.44 -14.83
CA THR A 186 5.03 -29.76 -14.60
C THR A 186 6.09 -30.14 -15.65
N GLU A 187 6.11 -29.51 -16.82
CA GLU A 187 7.09 -29.82 -17.88
C GLU A 187 8.44 -29.09 -17.73
N ILE A 188 8.50 -28.00 -16.96
CA ILE A 188 9.76 -27.26 -16.76
C ILE A 188 10.63 -27.92 -15.66
N SER A 189 10.05 -28.70 -14.76
CA SER A 189 10.81 -29.44 -13.74
C SER A 189 11.36 -30.79 -14.23
N SER A 190 10.83 -31.34 -15.33
CA SER A 190 11.30 -32.62 -15.89
C SER A 190 12.39 -32.47 -16.97
N SER A 191 12.69 -31.25 -17.41
CA SER A 191 13.71 -30.97 -18.44
C SER A 191 15.06 -30.50 -17.88
N LYS A 192 15.25 -30.51 -16.56
CA LYS A 192 16.54 -30.20 -15.92
C LYS A 192 17.32 -31.42 -15.39
N ASP A 193 16.75 -32.62 -15.47
CA ASP A 193 17.45 -33.87 -15.17
C ASP A 193 17.53 -34.75 -16.43
N SER A 194 18.34 -34.33 -17.41
CA SER A 194 18.87 -35.18 -18.48
C SER A 194 20.18 -34.63 -19.02
#